data_AF-A0AA96XQY0-F1
#
_entry.id   AF-A0AA96XQY0-F1
#
_cell.length_a   1.000
_cell.length_b   1.000
_cell.length_c   1.000
_cell.angle_alpha   90.00
_cell.angle_beta   90.00
_cell.angle_gamma   90.00
#
_symmetry.space_group_name_H-M   'P 1'
#
loop_
_entity.id
_entity.type
_entity.pdbx_description
1 polymer ?
#
loop_
_entity_poly.entity_id
_entity_poly.type
_entity_poly.pdbx_seq_one_letter_code
_entity_poly.pdbx_strand_id
1 'polypeptide(L)'
;MAVSSLLAKGQGPLMRETHDWDKVAALERQLAREEVLELTPEVMELLRSVARDVVVPDAEVQRALMTPAGCVVLVREIRRRIREGSQRLMRAISESNRLVEAGDTTGARKCLEDVLAVEVVPLYRQHAEAELSHLE
;
A
#
# COMPACT_ATOMS: atom_id res chain seq x y z
N MET A 1 -20.37 2.85 3.82
CA MET A 1 -20.71 1.57 3.16
C MET A 1 -19.49 0.68 3.25
N ALA A 2 -19.67 -0.46 3.91
CA ALA A 2 -18.61 -1.32 4.40
C ALA A 2 -18.09 -2.23 3.28
N VAL A 3 -16.76 -2.29 3.12
CA VAL A 3 -16.08 -3.30 2.32
C VAL A 3 -16.01 -4.55 3.17
N SER A 4 -17.08 -5.35 3.12
CA SER A 4 -17.13 -6.65 3.80
C SER A 4 -16.65 -7.74 2.86
N SER A 5 -15.61 -8.43 3.33
CA SER A 5 -15.43 -9.88 3.22
C SER A 5 -14.91 -10.47 1.91
N LEU A 6 -13.58 -10.47 1.76
CA LEU A 6 -12.85 -11.58 1.12
C LEU A 6 -11.40 -11.68 1.62
N LEU A 7 -11.22 -11.73 2.94
CA LEU A 7 -9.96 -12.14 3.57
C LEU A 7 -10.27 -13.12 4.71
N ALA A 8 -10.75 -14.31 4.34
CA ALA A 8 -10.90 -15.40 5.30
C ALA A 8 -9.74 -16.39 5.13
N LYS A 9 -8.91 -16.44 6.18
CA LYS A 9 -7.90 -17.46 6.54
C LYS A 9 -6.48 -17.26 5.99
N GLY A 10 -5.73 -16.43 6.71
CA GLY A 10 -4.27 -16.49 6.76
C GLY A 10 -3.76 -15.73 7.98
N GLN A 11 -3.55 -16.41 9.11
CA GLN A 11 -2.78 -15.86 10.22
C GLN A 11 -1.30 -15.86 9.80
N GLY A 12 -0.91 -14.85 9.03
CA GLY A 12 0.42 -14.72 8.42
C GLY A 12 0.90 -13.26 8.37
N PRO A 13 2.07 -13.00 7.75
CA PRO A 13 2.75 -11.69 7.69
C PRO A 13 1.83 -10.51 7.30
N LEU A 14 0.85 -10.78 6.44
CA LEU A 14 -0.16 -9.85 5.93
C LEU A 14 -0.94 -9.09 7.03
N MET A 15 -1.21 -9.73 8.18
CA MET A 15 -1.93 -9.07 9.30
C MET A 15 -1.05 -8.07 10.06
N ARG A 16 0.27 -8.29 10.10
CA ARG A 16 1.22 -7.37 10.76
C ARG A 16 1.48 -6.15 9.89
N GLU A 17 1.63 -6.34 8.58
CA GLU A 17 1.78 -5.28 7.57
C GLU A 17 0.61 -4.29 7.63
N THR A 18 -0.63 -4.81 7.69
CA THR A 18 -1.83 -3.97 7.82
C THR A 18 -1.80 -3.10 9.09
N HIS A 19 -1.33 -3.66 10.21
CA HIS A 19 -1.27 -2.95 11.49
C HIS A 19 -0.21 -1.83 11.52
N ASP A 20 0.96 -2.05 10.91
CA ASP A 20 2.02 -1.05 10.88
C ASP A 20 1.73 0.07 9.88
N TRP A 21 1.06 -0.23 8.77
CA TRP A 21 0.60 0.78 7.82
C TRP A 21 -0.46 1.72 8.44
N ASP A 22 -1.31 1.19 9.31
CA ASP A 22 -2.28 1.96 10.10
C ASP A 22 -1.62 2.88 11.12
N LYS A 23 -0.52 2.44 11.75
CA LYS A 23 0.28 3.30 12.64
C LYS A 23 0.89 4.46 11.88
N VAL A 24 1.46 4.23 10.70
CA VAL A 24 1.99 5.33 9.86
C VAL A 24 0.86 6.27 9.42
N ALA A 25 -0.35 5.76 9.17
CA ALA A 25 -1.52 6.60 8.90
C ALA A 25 -1.90 7.47 10.11
N ALA A 26 -1.71 6.98 11.34
CA ALA A 26 -1.89 7.78 12.55
C ALA A 26 -0.84 8.90 12.65
N LEU A 27 0.43 8.62 12.32
CA LEU A 27 1.48 9.64 12.28
C LEU A 27 1.17 10.73 11.25
N GLU A 28 0.68 10.37 10.06
CA GLU A 28 0.27 11.35 9.04
C GLU A 28 -0.91 12.23 9.53
N ARG A 29 -1.89 11.63 10.21
CA ARG A 29 -3.01 12.38 10.81
C ARG A 29 -2.56 13.35 11.90
N GLN A 30 -1.58 12.95 12.72
CA GLN A 30 -0.95 13.80 13.73
C GLN A 30 -0.26 15.00 13.06
N LEU A 31 0.55 14.75 12.03
CA LEU A 31 1.23 15.80 11.26
C LEU A 31 0.26 16.78 10.58
N ALA A 32 -0.90 16.29 10.11
CA ALA A 32 -1.95 17.13 9.54
C ALA A 32 -2.62 18.06 10.55
N ARG A 33 -2.47 17.78 11.86
CA ARG A 33 -2.93 18.64 12.96
C ARG A 33 -1.84 19.57 13.49
N GLU A 34 -0.71 19.65 12.80
CA GLU A 34 0.48 20.42 13.20
C GLU A 34 1.08 19.97 14.54
N GLU A 35 0.74 18.75 14.98
CA GLU A 35 1.32 18.14 16.17
C GLU A 35 2.77 17.70 15.90
N VAL A 36 3.64 17.85 16.90
CA VAL A 36 5.05 17.49 16.80
C VAL A 36 5.18 15.97 16.70
N LEU A 37 5.92 15.49 15.70
CA LEU A 37 6.26 14.07 15.59
C LEU A 37 7.44 13.74 16.51
N GLU A 38 7.19 12.96 17.55
CA GLU A 38 8.24 12.43 18.42
C GLU A 38 9.00 11.30 17.72
N LEU A 39 10.29 11.51 17.45
CA LEU A 39 11.15 10.54 16.78
C LEU A 39 11.79 9.58 17.78
N THR A 40 10.97 8.73 18.38
CA THR A 40 11.47 7.65 19.24
C THR A 40 12.12 6.55 18.40
N PRO A 41 12.99 5.70 18.99
CA PRO A 41 13.54 4.53 18.31
C PRO A 41 12.47 3.64 17.67
N GLU A 42 11.32 3.49 18.33
CA GLU A 42 10.18 2.70 17.86
C GLU A 42 9.52 3.33 16.63
N VAL A 43 9.34 4.65 16.61
CA VAL A 43 8.82 5.37 15.42
C VAL A 43 9.80 5.24 14.26
N MET A 44 11.10 5.39 14.51
CA MET A 44 12.10 5.23 13.45
C MET A 44 12.10 3.81 12.88
N GLU A 45 11.98 2.78 13.72
CA GLU A 45 11.91 1.39 13.27
C GLU A 45 10.63 1.10 12.49
N LEU A 46 9.49 1.62 12.95
CA LEU A 46 8.23 1.55 12.21
C LEU A 46 8.38 2.16 10.81
N LEU A 47 8.96 3.35 10.70
CA LEU A 47 9.15 4.01 9.41
C LEU A 47 10.08 3.22 8.49
N ARG A 48 11.16 2.62 9.01
CA ARG A 48 12.03 1.74 8.21
C ARG A 48 11.31 0.49 7.72
N SER A 49 10.55 -0.17 8.58
CA SER A 49 9.82 -1.37 8.23
C SER A 49 8.81 -1.08 7.12
N VAL A 50 7.94 -0.10 7.32
CA VAL A 50 6.89 0.22 6.35
C VAL A 50 7.46 0.81 5.06
N ALA A 51 8.54 1.59 5.14
CA ALA A 51 9.26 2.06 3.96
C ALA A 51 9.74 0.90 3.07
N ARG A 52 10.23 -0.19 3.67
CA ARG A 52 10.62 -1.40 2.94
C ARG A 52 9.42 -2.06 2.29
N ASP A 53 8.30 -2.20 3.01
CA ASP A 53 7.07 -2.80 2.49
C ASP A 53 6.56 -2.07 1.24
N VAL A 54 6.73 -0.75 1.18
CA VAL A 54 6.29 0.09 0.05
C VAL A 54 7.43 0.51 -0.88
N VAL A 55 8.59 -0.14 -0.74
CA VAL A 55 9.76 -0.04 -1.64
C VAL A 55 10.32 1.39 -1.76
N VAL A 56 10.36 2.13 -0.65
CA VAL A 56 11.15 3.37 -0.56
C VAL A 56 12.64 3.00 -0.49
N PRO A 57 13.53 3.62 -1.29
CA PRO A 57 14.95 3.27 -1.27
C PRO A 57 15.59 3.48 0.11
N ASP A 58 16.38 2.51 0.58
CA ASP A 58 17.05 2.57 1.89
C ASP A 58 17.89 3.84 2.09
N ALA A 59 18.58 4.30 1.04
CA ALA A 59 19.36 5.54 1.09
C ALA A 59 18.48 6.79 1.32
N GLU A 60 17.25 6.79 0.80
CA GLU A 60 16.29 7.87 1.04
C GLU A 60 15.74 7.80 2.46
N VAL A 61 15.40 6.62 2.94
CA VAL A 61 14.97 6.37 4.33
C VAL A 61 16.04 6.85 5.31
N GLN A 62 17.30 6.44 5.13
CA GLN A 62 18.41 6.82 5.98
C GLN A 62 18.59 8.35 6.03
N ARG A 63 18.56 9.03 4.87
CA ARG A 63 18.68 10.50 4.83
C ARG A 63 17.50 11.19 5.51
N ALA A 64 16.28 10.71 5.28
CA ALA A 64 15.08 11.30 5.86
C ALA A 64 15.09 11.22 7.40
N LEU A 65 15.52 10.09 7.96
CA LEU A 65 15.55 9.87 9.41
C LEU A 65 16.59 10.72 10.16
N MET A 66 17.49 11.43 9.47
CA MET A 66 18.49 12.30 10.10
C MET A 66 17.90 13.62 10.63
N THR A 67 16.70 14.01 10.22
CA THR A 67 16.11 15.30 10.58
C THR A 67 14.60 15.19 10.82
N PRO A 68 14.02 16.02 11.71
CA PRO A 68 12.57 16.06 11.89
C PRO A 68 11.81 16.33 10.60
N ALA A 69 12.26 17.29 9.79
CA ALA A 69 11.63 17.62 8.50
C ALA A 69 11.71 16.45 7.51
N GLY A 70 12.83 15.74 7.46
CA GLY A 70 12.99 14.55 6.62
C GLY A 70 12.02 13.43 7.02
N CYS A 71 11.82 13.20 8.32
CA CYS A 71 10.85 12.22 8.80
C CYS A 71 9.42 12.55 8.37
N VAL A 72 9.03 13.83 8.39
CA VAL A 72 7.72 14.28 7.89
C VAL A 72 7.56 13.95 6.41
N VAL A 73 8.60 14.19 5.60
CA VAL A 73 8.60 13.85 4.17
C VAL A 73 8.48 12.33 3.98
N LEU A 74 9.21 11.53 4.76
CA LEU A 74 9.16 10.08 4.68
C LEU A 74 7.78 9.52 5.04
N VAL A 75 7.15 10.01 6.11
CA VAL A 75 5.77 9.61 6.48
C VAL A 75 4.83 9.85 5.30
N ARG A 76 4.88 11.05 4.70
CA ARG A 76 4.03 11.41 3.56
C ARG A 76 4.30 10.55 2.33
N GLU A 77 5.57 10.25 2.02
CA GLU A 77 5.92 9.40 0.87
C GLU A 77 5.42 7.97 1.04
N ILE A 78 5.61 7.39 2.23
CA ILE A 78 5.07 6.05 2.56
C ILE A 78 3.56 6.04 2.34
N ARG A 79 2.85 7.02 2.92
CA ARG A 79 1.39 7.12 2.81
C ARG A 79 0.90 7.37 1.40
N ARG A 80 1.64 8.17 0.62
CA ARG A 80 1.36 8.40 -0.80
C ARG A 80 1.41 7.08 -1.57
N ARG A 81 2.46 6.27 -1.40
CA ARG A 81 2.60 4.98 -2.09
C ARG A 81 1.50 3.99 -1.71
N ILE A 82 1.16 3.89 -0.43
CA ILE A 82 0.03 3.07 0.06
C ILE A 82 -1.27 3.53 -0.63
N ARG A 83 -1.58 4.82 -0.56
CA ARG A 83 -2.82 5.37 -1.14
C ARG A 83 -2.88 5.15 -2.65
N GLU A 84 -1.81 5.44 -3.38
CA GLU A 84 -1.77 5.32 -4.84
C GLU A 84 -1.87 3.87 -5.29
N GLY A 85 -1.14 2.96 -4.65
CA GLY A 85 -1.20 1.53 -4.97
C GLY A 85 -2.57 0.92 -4.70
N SER A 86 -3.17 1.21 -3.53
CA SER A 86 -4.53 0.80 -3.21
C SER A 86 -5.55 1.34 -4.22
N GLN A 87 -5.48 2.63 -4.57
CA GLN A 87 -6.40 3.23 -5.54
C GLN A 87 -6.25 2.60 -6.93
N ARG A 88 -5.02 2.37 -7.37
CA ARG A 88 -4.73 1.73 -8.66
C ARG A 88 -5.32 0.31 -8.72
N LEU A 89 -5.03 -0.51 -7.71
CA LEU A 89 -5.52 -1.88 -7.61
C LEU A 89 -7.04 -1.93 -7.57
N MET A 90 -7.68 -1.17 -6.67
CA MET A 90 -9.15 -1.21 -6.52
C MET A 90 -9.89 -0.76 -7.79
N ARG A 91 -9.34 0.20 -8.53
CA ARG A 91 -9.90 0.63 -9.82
C ARG A 91 -9.81 -0.49 -10.86
N ALA A 92 -8.66 -1.14 -10.95
CA ALA A 92 -8.46 -2.24 -11.90
C ALA A 92 -9.34 -3.45 -11.59
N ILE A 93 -9.48 -3.82 -10.31
CA ILE A 93 -10.39 -4.90 -9.88
C ILE A 93 -11.84 -4.55 -10.23
N SER A 94 -12.28 -3.33 -9.92
CA SER A 94 -13.65 -2.90 -10.22
C SER A 94 -13.93 -2.92 -11.73
N GLU A 95 -12.99 -2.49 -12.55
CA GLU A 95 -13.14 -2.49 -14.01
C GLU A 95 -13.07 -3.91 -14.59
N SER A 96 -12.16 -4.74 -14.08
CA SER A 96 -12.07 -6.16 -14.43
C SER A 96 -13.40 -6.88 -14.19
N ASN A 97 -13.99 -6.72 -13.01
CA ASN A 97 -15.27 -7.33 -12.67
C ASN A 97 -16.39 -6.87 -13.62
N ARG A 98 -16.45 -5.57 -13.93
CA ARG A 98 -17.42 -5.00 -14.88
C ARG A 98 -17.27 -5.62 -16.28
N LEU A 99 -16.05 -5.86 -16.73
CA LEU A 99 -15.77 -6.47 -18.04
C LEU A 99 -16.12 -7.96 -18.06
N VAL A 100 -15.85 -8.70 -16.98
CA VAL A 100 -16.32 -10.09 -16.82
C VAL A 100 -17.84 -10.17 -16.90
N GLU A 101 -18.57 -9.29 -16.20
CA GLU A 101 -20.03 -9.23 -16.26
C GLU A 101 -20.56 -8.93 -17.68
N ALA A 102 -19.80 -8.17 -18.47
CA ALA A 102 -20.10 -7.89 -19.86
C ALA A 102 -19.65 -8.99 -20.85
N GLY A 103 -19.00 -10.06 -20.37
CA GLY A 103 -18.46 -11.15 -21.18
C GLY A 103 -17.11 -10.86 -21.84
N ASP A 104 -16.44 -9.76 -21.50
CA ASP A 104 -15.12 -9.38 -22.01
C ASP A 104 -13.99 -9.80 -21.04
N THR A 105 -13.72 -11.10 -20.97
CA THR A 105 -12.64 -11.64 -20.14
C THR A 105 -11.25 -11.16 -20.57
N THR A 106 -11.04 -10.90 -21.87
CA THR A 106 -9.75 -10.41 -22.36
C THR A 106 -9.47 -9.00 -21.86
N GLY A 107 -10.47 -8.10 -21.94
CA GLY A 107 -10.40 -6.78 -21.35
C GLY A 107 -10.19 -6.82 -19.84
N ALA A 108 -10.90 -7.72 -19.15
CA ALA A 108 -10.77 -7.89 -17.70
C ALA A 108 -9.32 -8.25 -17.27
N ARG A 109 -8.71 -9.24 -17.93
CA ARG A 109 -7.30 -9.60 -17.69
C ARG A 109 -6.36 -8.44 -17.92
N LYS A 110 -6.56 -7.71 -19.03
CA LYS A 110 -5.72 -6.56 -19.37
C LYS A 110 -5.69 -5.51 -18.26
N CYS A 111 -6.81 -5.24 -17.59
CA CYS A 111 -6.86 -4.29 -16.48
C CYS A 111 -5.87 -4.66 -15.36
N LEU A 112 -5.76 -5.93 -15.01
CA LEU A 112 -4.88 -6.42 -13.95
C LEU A 112 -3.42 -6.48 -14.41
N GLU A 113 -3.17 -6.91 -15.65
CA GLU A 113 -1.84 -6.90 -16.27
C GLU A 113 -1.26 -5.48 -16.34
N ASP A 114 -2.07 -4.49 -16.70
CA ASP A 114 -1.67 -3.08 -16.74
C ASP A 114 -1.29 -2.55 -15.34
N VAL A 115 -1.91 -3.05 -14.26
CA VAL A 115 -1.46 -2.76 -12.88
C VAL A 115 -0.11 -3.40 -12.59
N LEU A 116 0.06 -4.67 -12.93
CA LEU A 116 1.31 -5.42 -12.68
C LEU A 116 2.51 -4.85 -13.44
N ALA A 117 2.28 -4.16 -14.56
CA ALA A 117 3.33 -3.48 -15.31
C ALA A 117 3.93 -2.27 -14.58
N VAL A 118 3.18 -1.63 -13.68
CA VAL A 118 3.59 -0.36 -13.03
C VAL A 118 3.68 -0.44 -11.51
N GLU A 119 2.97 -1.38 -10.88
CA GLU A 119 2.96 -1.53 -9.44
C GLU A 119 4.26 -2.16 -8.94
N VAL A 120 4.87 -1.52 -7.94
CA VAL A 120 6.13 -1.95 -7.33
C VAL A 120 5.95 -2.45 -5.91
N VAL A 121 4.86 -2.07 -5.22
CA VAL A 121 4.57 -2.50 -3.85
C VAL A 121 4.18 -3.98 -3.86
N PRO A 122 4.98 -4.89 -3.24
CA PRO A 122 4.78 -6.32 -3.33
C PRO A 122 3.38 -6.79 -2.96
N LEU A 123 2.81 -6.23 -1.89
CA LEU A 123 1.46 -6.57 -1.44
C LEU A 123 0.42 -6.34 -2.55
N TYR A 124 0.43 -5.18 -3.19
CA TYR A 124 -0.53 -4.86 -4.24
C TYR A 124 -0.31 -5.67 -5.52
N ARG A 125 0.94 -5.99 -5.85
CA ARG A 125 1.25 -6.92 -6.95
C ARG A 125 0.68 -8.30 -6.66
N GLN A 126 0.89 -8.83 -5.46
CA GLN A 126 0.37 -10.14 -5.05
C GLN A 126 -1.16 -10.19 -5.16
N HIS A 127 -1.87 -9.13 -4.75
CA HIS A 127 -3.32 -9.05 -4.92
C HIS A 127 -3.73 -9.03 -6.40
N ALA A 128 -3.07 -8.24 -7.24
CA ALA A 128 -3.37 -8.22 -8.68
C ALA A 128 -3.10 -9.58 -9.36
N GLU A 129 -2.02 -10.27 -8.99
CA GLU A 129 -1.70 -11.63 -9.45
C GLU A 129 -2.77 -12.64 -9.00
N ALA A 130 -3.23 -12.55 -7.75
CA ALA A 130 -4.31 -13.41 -7.25
C ALA A 130 -5.62 -13.19 -8.01
N GLU A 131 -6.02 -11.94 -8.24
CA GLU A 131 -7.21 -11.62 -9.04
C GLU A 131 -7.07 -12.10 -10.48
N LEU A 132 -5.89 -11.93 -11.09
CA LEU A 132 -5.64 -12.38 -12.46
C LEU A 132 -5.73 -13.90 -12.57
N SER A 133 -5.28 -14.63 -11.55
CA SER A 133 -5.36 -16.10 -11.51
C SER A 133 -6.80 -16.64 -11.54
N HIS A 134 -7.79 -15.86 -11.10
CA HIS A 134 -9.21 -16.25 -11.18
C HIS A 134 -9.80 -16.07 -12.58
N LEU A 135 -9.08 -15.42 -13.50
CA LEU A 135 -9.50 -15.15 -14.88
C LEU A 135 -8.80 -16.03 -15.92
N GLU A 136 -7.90 -16.94 -15.50
CA GLU A 136 -7.27 -17.96 -16.36
C GLU A 136 -8.06 -19.27 -16.36
#